data_AF-F3ZNH2-F1
#
_entry.id   AF-F3ZNH2-F1
#
_cell.length_a   1.000
_cell.length_b   1.000
_cell.length_c   1.000
_cell.angle_alpha   90.00
_cell.angle_beta   90.00
_cell.angle_gamma   90.00
#
_symmetry.space_group_name_H-M   'P 1'
#
loop_
_entity.id
_entity.type
_entity.pdbx_description
1 polymer ?
#
loop_
_entity_poly.entity_id
_entity_poly.type
_entity_poly.pdbx_seq_one_letter_code
_entity_poly.pdbx_strand_id
1 'polypeptide(L)'
;MINKREIRREILEILNRELQKLLNEKIRQNDLKNFHFMSANIAKLIPEIDLKDHWDIYRNLQKIKYLESEVSFFNTFDLDVFFENLASEKFCKKTPSIYISYHTGAYRSLMLAFVRFNIDVAIIVDTTIYPLERIEGELLKHFQFAKEIFKDSNSNFKVISANNKNTVIELMQIIKNGYSLLTYIDWNSGYNNDKGGNIEVDFFNSKLSVKQSISYLSYYTKTPIIPCISYYDEEFEPKWNMLKPILPDNHTGVKEYAFIATQLLYSHLEDIIRDNFSQWRGWFHIHKSIVFGESLENKQYDFDINGNYNLAEDVGTFTIIGEHFIFNKTSYKLMKLPDPLFNSISTMELLNKQVIEASIIKQLYESKMLCKTI
;
A
#
# COMPACT_ATOMS: atom_id res chain seq x y z
N MET A 1 1.30 -5.38 37.50
CA MET A 1 0.63 -5.07 36.23
C MET A 1 1.73 -4.80 35.22
N ILE A 2 1.80 -5.53 34.11
CA ILE A 2 2.86 -5.35 33.11
C ILE A 2 2.65 -3.99 32.44
N ASN A 3 3.70 -3.16 32.39
CA ASN A 3 3.64 -1.86 31.71
C ASN A 3 3.74 -2.07 30.19
N LYS A 4 2.59 -2.20 29.53
CA LYS A 4 2.49 -2.45 28.09
C LYS A 4 3.22 -1.42 27.23
N ARG A 5 3.19 -0.15 27.64
CA ARG A 5 3.89 0.96 26.96
C ARG A 5 5.40 0.77 26.97
N GLU A 6 5.95 0.33 28.09
CA GLU A 6 7.39 0.08 28.24
C GLU A 6 7.86 -1.11 27.39
N ILE A 7 7.11 -2.23 27.41
CA ILE A 7 7.39 -3.37 26.52
C ILE A 7 7.37 -2.95 25.05
N ARG A 8 6.37 -2.16 24.65
CA ARG A 8 6.28 -1.68 23.26
C ARG A 8 7.50 -0.86 22.87
N ARG A 9 7.94 0.04 23.75
CA ARG A 9 9.15 0.86 23.54
C ARG A 9 10.39 -0.02 23.35
N GLU A 10 10.56 -1.05 24.19
CA GLU A 10 11.68 -1.98 24.08
C GLU A 10 11.67 -2.75 22.75
N ILE A 11 10.51 -3.25 22.33
CA ILE A 11 10.34 -3.92 21.02
C ILE A 11 10.72 -2.99 19.87
N LEU A 12 10.27 -1.73 19.92
CA LEU A 12 10.57 -0.74 18.88
C LEU A 12 12.06 -0.39 18.84
N GLU A 13 12.73 -0.29 19.99
CA GLU A 13 14.18 -0.06 20.06
C GLU A 13 14.98 -1.19 19.43
N ILE A 14 14.62 -2.45 19.73
CA ILE A 14 15.25 -3.64 19.15
C ILE A 14 15.02 -3.64 17.63
N LEU A 15 13.77 -3.45 17.21
CA LEU A 15 13.39 -3.43 15.81
C LEU A 15 14.13 -2.34 15.03
N ASN A 16 14.28 -1.14 15.59
CA ASN A 16 15.01 -0.05 14.93
C ASN A 16 16.48 -0.43 14.66
N ARG A 17 17.14 -1.14 15.59
CA ARG A 17 18.53 -1.59 15.41
C ARG A 17 18.63 -2.66 14.32
N GLU A 18 17.70 -3.61 14.28
CA GLU A 18 17.67 -4.66 13.26
C GLU A 18 17.34 -4.10 11.87
N LEU A 19 16.35 -3.21 11.81
CA LEU A 19 15.94 -2.57 10.58
C LEU A 19 17.07 -1.72 9.99
N GLN A 20 17.84 -1.02 10.82
CA GLN A 20 18.99 -0.26 10.33
C GLN A 20 20.01 -1.16 9.62
N LYS A 21 20.28 -2.36 10.17
CA LYS A 21 21.18 -3.33 9.54
C LYS A 21 20.64 -3.80 8.20
N LEU A 22 19.35 -4.16 8.15
CA LEU A 22 18.69 -4.61 6.93
C LEU A 22 18.69 -3.51 5.84
N LEU A 23 18.42 -2.27 6.21
CA LEU A 23 18.40 -1.15 5.28
C LEU A 23 19.80 -0.82 4.76
N ASN A 24 20.83 -0.87 5.62
CA ASN A 24 22.22 -0.71 5.19
C ASN A 24 22.62 -1.80 4.18
N GLU A 25 22.18 -3.03 4.40
CA GLU A 25 22.41 -4.12 3.45
C GLU A 25 21.68 -3.89 2.12
N LYS A 26 20.43 -3.42 2.14
CA LYS A 26 19.70 -3.05 0.91
C LYS A 26 20.40 -1.96 0.12
N ILE A 27 20.92 -0.92 0.80
CA ILE A 27 21.72 0.12 0.15
C ILE A 27 22.96 -0.49 -0.50
N ARG A 28 23.72 -1.32 0.24
CA ARG A 28 24.93 -1.98 -0.25
C ARG A 28 24.67 -2.86 -1.48
N GLN A 29 23.54 -3.57 -1.51
CA GLN A 29 23.14 -4.44 -2.62
C GLN A 29 22.38 -3.70 -3.74
N ASN A 30 22.14 -2.40 -3.55
CA ASN A 30 21.26 -1.58 -4.36
C ASN A 30 19.84 -2.16 -4.55
N ASP A 31 19.31 -2.87 -3.54
CA ASP A 31 17.91 -3.33 -3.49
C ASP A 31 16.97 -2.19 -3.06
N LEU A 32 16.93 -1.16 -3.90
CA LEU A 32 16.24 0.11 -3.64
C LEU A 32 15.01 0.34 -4.51
N LYS A 33 14.57 -0.66 -5.29
CA LYS A 33 13.38 -0.55 -6.15
C LYS A 33 12.17 0.01 -5.40
N ASN A 34 11.82 -0.60 -4.27
CA ASN A 34 10.64 -0.19 -3.51
C ASN A 34 10.78 1.23 -2.94
N PHE A 35 11.99 1.63 -2.56
CA PHE A 35 12.27 3.00 -2.13
C PHE A 35 12.05 3.99 -3.27
N HIS A 36 12.61 3.74 -4.45
CA HIS A 36 12.50 4.67 -5.58
C HIS A 36 11.06 4.80 -6.08
N PHE A 37 10.31 3.69 -6.19
CA PHE A 37 8.88 3.77 -6.56
C PHE A 37 8.03 4.48 -5.49
N MET A 38 8.28 4.22 -4.20
CA MET A 38 7.61 4.96 -3.12
C MET A 38 7.92 6.45 -3.17
N SER A 39 9.20 6.80 -3.36
CA SER A 39 9.68 8.17 -3.46
C SER A 39 9.02 8.92 -4.63
N ALA A 40 8.91 8.28 -5.80
CA ALA A 40 8.18 8.81 -6.95
C ALA A 40 6.68 9.02 -6.67
N ASN A 41 6.04 8.05 -6.01
CA ASN A 41 4.62 8.13 -5.68
C ASN A 41 4.30 9.27 -4.72
N ILE A 42 5.15 9.47 -3.71
CA ILE A 42 5.01 10.59 -2.79
C ILE A 42 5.24 11.91 -3.54
N ALA A 43 6.34 12.06 -4.28
CA ALA A 43 6.64 13.29 -5.03
C ALA A 43 5.54 13.66 -6.03
N LYS A 44 4.87 12.67 -6.63
CA LYS A 44 3.76 12.90 -7.57
C LYS A 44 2.45 13.25 -6.88
N LEU A 45 2.09 12.54 -5.81
CA LEU A 45 0.78 12.66 -5.18
C LEU A 45 0.74 13.75 -4.10
N ILE A 46 1.84 13.95 -3.37
CA ILE A 46 2.00 14.91 -2.28
C ILE A 46 3.35 15.64 -2.47
N PRO A 47 3.46 16.54 -3.47
CA PRO A 47 4.71 17.23 -3.82
C PRO A 47 5.21 18.18 -2.72
N GLU A 48 4.39 18.46 -1.70
CA GLU A 48 4.77 19.27 -0.54
C GLU A 48 5.76 18.56 0.39
N ILE A 49 5.94 17.24 0.25
CA ILE A 49 6.92 16.45 1.01
C ILE A 49 8.26 16.49 0.29
N ASP A 50 9.31 16.96 0.98
CA ASP A 50 10.66 17.05 0.42
C ASP A 50 11.26 15.65 0.16
N LEU A 51 11.95 15.49 -0.97
CA LEU A 51 12.65 14.24 -1.34
C LEU A 51 13.61 13.73 -0.26
N LYS A 52 14.20 14.64 0.52
CA LYS A 52 15.13 14.31 1.61
C LYS A 52 14.46 13.50 2.73
N ASP A 53 13.16 13.68 2.94
CA ASP A 53 12.40 13.02 4.01
C ASP A 53 11.90 11.63 3.57
N HIS A 54 11.95 11.32 2.28
CA HIS A 54 11.43 10.06 1.74
C HIS A 54 12.14 8.83 2.30
N TRP A 55 13.43 8.94 2.69
CA TRP A 55 14.13 7.82 3.28
C TRP A 55 13.60 7.44 4.67
N ASP A 56 13.24 8.44 5.48
CA ASP A 56 12.67 8.21 6.80
C ASP A 56 11.25 7.67 6.71
N ILE A 57 10.48 8.13 5.72
CA ILE A 57 9.18 7.53 5.36
C ILE A 57 9.35 6.05 5.00
N TYR A 58 10.30 5.73 4.13
CA TYR A 58 10.58 4.34 3.74
C TYR A 58 10.95 3.46 4.93
N ARG A 59 11.81 3.97 5.82
CA ARG A 59 12.20 3.31 7.07
C ARG A 59 10.98 3.04 7.94
N ASN A 60 10.10 4.03 8.13
CA ASN A 60 8.90 3.86 8.94
C ASN A 60 7.94 2.81 8.35
N LEU A 61 7.77 2.80 7.03
CA LEU A 61 6.96 1.79 6.34
C LEU A 61 7.52 0.37 6.49
N GLN A 62 8.85 0.19 6.46
CA GLN A 62 9.47 -1.12 6.72
C GLN A 62 9.25 -1.55 8.18
N LYS A 63 9.36 -0.62 9.13
CA LYS A 63 9.08 -0.88 10.55
C LYS A 63 7.64 -1.36 10.75
N ILE A 64 6.66 -0.64 10.21
CA ILE A 64 5.23 -1.03 10.28
C ILE A 64 5.01 -2.39 9.63
N LYS A 65 5.62 -2.64 8.46
CA LYS A 65 5.53 -3.95 7.80
C LYS A 65 6.01 -5.10 8.68
N TYR A 66 7.08 -4.90 9.45
CA TYR A 66 7.57 -5.90 10.40
C TYR A 66 6.62 -6.08 11.59
N LEU A 67 6.15 -4.99 12.19
CA LEU A 67 5.19 -5.05 13.30
C LEU A 67 3.91 -5.80 12.91
N GLU A 68 3.41 -5.57 11.69
CA GLU A 68 2.23 -6.27 11.16
C GLU A 68 2.45 -7.77 10.88
N SER A 69 3.68 -8.25 10.78
CA SER A 69 3.97 -9.70 10.71
C SER A 69 4.11 -10.35 12.09
N GLU A 70 4.42 -9.56 13.12
CA GLU A 70 4.64 -10.05 14.48
C GLU A 70 3.34 -10.01 15.29
N VAL A 71 2.56 -11.09 15.21
CA VAL A 71 1.26 -11.20 15.92
C VAL A 71 1.38 -10.91 17.42
N SER A 72 2.51 -11.28 18.03
CA SER A 72 2.78 -11.05 19.45
C SER A 72 2.85 -9.56 19.82
N PHE A 73 3.10 -8.66 18.85
CA PHE A 73 3.09 -7.22 19.07
C PHE A 73 1.72 -6.73 19.58
N PHE A 74 0.63 -7.41 19.21
CA PHE A 74 -0.72 -7.07 19.66
C PHE A 74 -0.90 -7.26 21.18
N ASN A 75 -0.06 -8.07 21.84
CA ASN A 75 -0.06 -8.16 23.31
C ASN A 75 0.32 -6.84 23.98
N THR A 76 1.02 -5.96 23.26
CA THR A 76 1.38 -4.64 23.78
C THR A 76 0.21 -3.67 23.75
N PHE A 77 -0.87 -3.93 23.02
CA PHE A 77 -1.97 -2.96 22.90
C PHE A 77 -2.75 -2.82 24.21
N ASP A 78 -3.15 -1.60 24.53
CA ASP A 78 -4.18 -1.37 25.53
C ASP A 78 -5.53 -1.73 24.91
N LEU A 79 -6.09 -2.88 25.29
CA LEU A 79 -7.30 -3.40 24.65
C LEU A 79 -8.54 -2.57 25.00
N ASP A 80 -8.59 -1.95 26.18
CA ASP A 80 -9.74 -1.13 26.56
C ASP A 80 -9.76 0.15 25.71
N VAL A 81 -8.61 0.82 25.62
CA VAL A 81 -8.40 1.98 24.74
C VAL A 81 -8.62 1.61 23.27
N PHE A 82 -8.14 0.44 22.84
CA PHE A 82 -8.33 -0.06 21.47
C PHE A 82 -9.81 -0.17 21.11
N PHE A 83 -10.63 -0.83 21.94
CA PHE A 83 -12.05 -1.03 21.63
C PHE A 83 -12.89 0.23 21.83
N GLU A 84 -12.49 1.13 22.72
CA GLU A 84 -13.09 2.47 22.84
C GLU A 84 -12.87 3.27 21.56
N ASN A 85 -11.63 3.36 21.05
CA ASN A 85 -11.31 4.09 19.82
C ASN A 85 -11.98 3.50 18.59
N LEU A 86 -12.13 2.18 18.53
CA LEU A 86 -12.77 1.50 17.42
C LEU A 86 -14.28 1.82 17.32
N ALA A 87 -14.89 2.52 18.30
CA ALA A 87 -16.31 2.86 18.29
C ALA A 87 -17.18 1.60 18.08
N SER A 88 -17.02 0.65 19.01
CA SER A 88 -17.59 -0.71 18.95
C SER A 88 -19.09 -0.80 18.58
N GLU A 89 -19.86 0.25 18.85
CA GLU A 89 -21.27 0.40 18.49
C GLU A 89 -21.51 0.45 16.98
N LYS A 90 -20.49 0.78 16.18
CA LYS A 90 -20.56 0.82 14.71
C LYS A 90 -20.48 -0.56 14.06
N PHE A 91 -20.14 -1.61 14.82
CA PHE A 91 -20.21 -2.98 14.31
C PHE A 91 -21.65 -3.46 14.25
N CYS A 92 -22.10 -3.87 13.06
CA CYS A 92 -23.38 -4.56 12.95
C CYS A 92 -23.24 -6.02 13.37
N LYS A 93 -23.72 -6.35 14.57
CA LYS A 93 -23.68 -7.72 15.11
C LYS A 93 -24.77 -8.64 14.56
N LYS A 94 -25.79 -8.09 13.91
CA LYS A 94 -26.99 -8.82 13.48
C LYS A 94 -27.06 -9.07 11.98
N THR A 95 -26.38 -8.25 11.18
CA THR A 95 -26.36 -8.41 9.73
C THR A 95 -24.92 -8.34 9.22
N PRO A 96 -24.59 -9.13 8.18
CA PRO A 96 -23.33 -9.01 7.47
C PRO A 96 -23.02 -7.57 7.07
N SER A 97 -21.74 -7.22 7.06
CA SER A 97 -21.24 -5.95 6.54
C SER A 97 -19.98 -6.20 5.72
N ILE A 98 -19.68 -5.29 4.79
CA ILE A 98 -18.43 -5.30 4.03
C ILE A 98 -17.50 -4.28 4.68
N TYR A 99 -16.55 -4.75 5.47
CA TYR A 99 -15.51 -3.92 6.07
C TYR A 99 -14.42 -3.64 5.05
N ILE A 100 -14.19 -2.37 4.78
CA ILE A 100 -13.13 -1.91 3.88
C ILE A 100 -12.01 -1.34 4.72
N SER A 101 -10.82 -1.91 4.59
CA SER A 101 -9.64 -1.35 5.22
C SER A 101 -8.52 -1.10 4.21
N TYR A 102 -7.38 -0.66 4.72
CA TYR A 102 -6.24 -0.20 3.96
C TYR A 102 -4.98 -0.71 4.64
N HIS A 103 -3.88 -0.79 3.90
CA HIS A 103 -2.60 -1.19 4.45
C HIS A 103 -1.93 -0.03 5.19
N THR A 104 -2.63 0.51 6.20
CA THR A 104 -2.23 1.63 7.07
C THR A 104 -2.19 1.16 8.52
N GLY A 105 -1.22 1.66 9.30
CA GLY A 105 -1.16 1.39 10.74
C GLY A 105 -1.26 -0.11 11.09
N ALA A 106 -2.07 -0.41 12.12
CA ALA A 106 -2.27 -1.74 12.66
C ALA A 106 -3.42 -2.50 11.98
N TYR A 107 -3.56 -2.43 10.65
CA TYR A 107 -4.78 -2.85 9.97
C TYR A 107 -5.21 -4.31 10.23
N ARG A 108 -4.27 -5.23 10.49
CA ARG A 108 -4.60 -6.62 10.83
C ARG A 108 -5.21 -6.79 12.23
N SER A 109 -5.06 -5.79 13.11
CA SER A 109 -5.64 -5.79 14.45
C SER A 109 -7.17 -5.80 14.45
N LEU A 110 -7.82 -5.51 13.30
CA LEU A 110 -9.27 -5.64 13.15
C LEU A 110 -9.78 -7.07 13.44
N MET A 111 -8.89 -8.08 13.34
CA MET A 111 -9.17 -9.45 13.80
C MET A 111 -9.59 -9.52 15.27
N LEU A 112 -8.98 -8.71 16.13
CA LEU A 112 -9.35 -8.62 17.54
C LEU A 112 -10.82 -8.25 17.70
N ALA A 113 -11.31 -7.32 16.88
CA ALA A 113 -12.70 -6.87 16.90
C ALA A 113 -13.68 -7.94 16.39
N PHE A 114 -13.39 -8.59 15.27
CA PHE A 114 -14.27 -9.65 14.76
C PHE A 114 -14.41 -10.80 15.76
N VAL A 115 -13.32 -11.20 16.41
CA VAL A 115 -13.37 -12.23 17.45
C VAL A 115 -14.10 -11.72 18.70
N ARG A 116 -13.75 -10.53 19.22
CA ARG A 116 -14.36 -9.93 20.42
C ARG A 116 -15.89 -9.77 20.31
N PHE A 117 -16.38 -9.43 19.12
CA PHE A 117 -17.80 -9.20 18.85
C PHE A 117 -18.51 -10.41 18.24
N ASN A 118 -17.83 -11.55 18.15
CA ASN A 118 -18.39 -12.80 17.64
C ASN A 118 -18.94 -12.68 16.21
N ILE A 119 -18.18 -12.02 15.33
CA ILE A 119 -18.51 -11.80 13.92
C ILE A 119 -17.77 -12.83 13.07
N ASP A 120 -18.53 -13.65 12.36
CA ASP A 120 -18.00 -14.51 11.31
C ASP A 120 -17.47 -13.64 10.16
N VAL A 121 -16.21 -13.82 9.78
CA VAL A 121 -15.55 -12.97 8.78
C VAL A 121 -14.85 -13.79 7.72
N ALA A 122 -14.99 -13.35 6.47
CA ALA A 122 -14.21 -13.85 5.36
C ALA A 122 -13.32 -12.73 4.79
N ILE A 123 -12.02 -13.00 4.62
CA ILE A 123 -11.10 -12.08 3.94
C ILE A 123 -10.98 -12.45 2.47
N ILE A 124 -11.02 -11.44 1.61
CA ILE A 124 -10.67 -11.55 0.19
C ILE A 124 -9.17 -11.27 0.02
N VAL A 125 -8.43 -12.18 -0.61
CA VAL A 125 -6.99 -12.03 -0.84
C VAL A 125 -6.62 -12.25 -2.30
N ASP A 126 -5.58 -11.55 -2.75
CA ASP A 126 -4.98 -11.80 -4.05
C ASP A 126 -3.91 -12.91 -3.96
N THR A 127 -4.09 -13.96 -4.74
CA THR A 127 -3.20 -15.14 -4.80
C THR A 127 -2.25 -15.14 -6.00
N THR A 128 -2.12 -14.03 -6.73
CA THR A 128 -1.23 -13.93 -7.90
C THR A 128 0.25 -14.08 -7.54
N ILE A 129 0.64 -13.62 -6.34
CA ILE A 129 2.04 -13.61 -5.89
C ILE A 129 2.35 -14.79 -4.98
N TYR A 130 1.39 -15.18 -4.12
CA TYR A 130 1.58 -16.26 -3.14
C TYR A 130 0.42 -17.25 -3.20
N PRO A 131 0.68 -18.56 -3.01
CA PRO A 131 -0.38 -19.57 -2.89
C PRO A 131 -1.36 -19.23 -1.77
N LEU A 132 -2.64 -19.61 -1.95
CA LEU A 132 -3.71 -19.31 -1.02
C LEU A 132 -3.41 -19.86 0.38
N GLU A 133 -2.87 -21.08 0.46
CA GLU A 133 -2.57 -21.79 1.70
C GLU A 133 -1.54 -21.04 2.55
N ARG A 134 -0.56 -20.39 1.89
CA ARG A 134 0.44 -19.57 2.57
C ARG A 134 -0.20 -18.31 3.17
N ILE A 135 -1.03 -17.61 2.39
CA ILE A 135 -1.69 -16.39 2.85
C ILE A 135 -2.68 -16.72 3.97
N GLU A 136 -3.44 -17.81 3.80
CA GLU A 136 -4.37 -18.30 4.79
C GLU A 136 -3.69 -18.64 6.11
N GLY A 137 -2.56 -19.35 6.09
CA GLY A 137 -1.79 -19.66 7.29
C GLY A 137 -1.35 -18.40 8.06
N GLU A 138 -0.92 -17.35 7.36
CA GLU A 138 -0.52 -16.08 7.99
C GLU A 138 -1.71 -15.31 8.60
N LEU A 139 -2.85 -15.27 7.92
CA LEU A 139 -4.06 -14.61 8.44
C LEU A 139 -4.68 -15.41 9.59
N LEU A 140 -4.65 -16.75 9.51
CA LEU A 140 -5.17 -17.63 10.54
C LEU A 140 -4.41 -17.45 11.86
N LYS A 141 -3.09 -17.20 11.83
CA LYS A 141 -2.32 -16.87 13.05
C LYS A 141 -2.90 -15.67 13.80
N HIS A 142 -3.25 -14.60 13.08
CA HIS A 142 -3.84 -13.40 13.68
C HIS A 142 -5.23 -13.69 14.27
N PHE A 143 -6.04 -14.47 13.56
CA PHE A 143 -7.36 -14.87 14.04
C PHE A 143 -7.28 -15.77 15.28
N GLN A 144 -6.39 -16.77 15.29
CA GLN A 144 -6.19 -17.67 16.42
C GLN A 144 -5.64 -16.95 17.64
N PHE A 145 -4.69 -16.05 17.45
CA PHE A 145 -4.22 -15.18 18.53
C PHE A 145 -5.36 -14.36 19.14
N ALA A 146 -6.24 -13.78 18.32
CA ALA A 146 -7.42 -13.09 18.84
C ALA A 146 -8.37 -14.02 19.61
N LYS A 147 -8.50 -15.29 19.21
CA LYS A 147 -9.26 -16.33 19.95
C LYS A 147 -8.66 -16.68 21.30
N GLU A 148 -7.33 -16.69 21.41
CA GLU A 148 -6.65 -16.92 22.68
C GLU A 148 -6.93 -15.81 23.70
N ILE A 149 -7.05 -14.56 23.23
CA ILE A 149 -7.45 -13.41 24.04
C ILE A 149 -8.94 -13.48 24.41
N PHE A 150 -9.81 -13.79 23.46
CA PHE A 150 -11.27 -13.81 23.64
C PHE A 150 -11.84 -15.23 23.51
N LYS A 151 -11.58 -16.05 24.54
CA LYS A 151 -11.86 -17.49 24.54
C LYS A 151 -13.34 -17.87 24.38
N ASP A 152 -14.25 -16.97 24.74
CA ASP A 152 -15.70 -17.21 24.64
C ASP A 152 -16.27 -16.96 23.23
N SER A 153 -15.43 -16.55 22.28
CA SER A 153 -15.85 -16.28 20.91
C SER A 153 -16.05 -17.56 20.11
N ASN A 154 -17.21 -17.66 19.44
CA ASN A 154 -17.57 -18.71 18.48
C ASN A 154 -17.47 -18.26 17.02
N SER A 155 -16.90 -17.07 16.74
CA SER A 155 -16.71 -16.59 15.37
C SER A 155 -15.88 -17.53 14.51
N ASN A 156 -16.15 -17.53 13.22
CA ASN A 156 -15.49 -18.31 12.19
C ASN A 156 -14.69 -17.42 11.24
N PHE A 157 -13.64 -17.99 10.66
CA PHE A 157 -12.76 -17.31 9.73
C PHE A 157 -12.65 -18.06 8.41
N LYS A 158 -12.66 -17.32 7.30
CA LYS A 158 -12.45 -17.87 5.94
C LYS A 158 -11.52 -16.96 5.13
N VAL A 159 -10.77 -17.56 4.23
CA VAL A 159 -9.97 -16.84 3.23
C VAL A 159 -10.46 -17.22 1.84
N ILE A 160 -10.74 -16.21 1.03
CA ILE A 160 -11.30 -16.36 -0.32
C ILE A 160 -10.31 -15.75 -1.31
N SER A 161 -9.98 -16.50 -2.36
CA SER A 161 -9.16 -15.99 -3.46
C SER A 161 -9.96 -15.02 -4.33
N ALA A 162 -9.38 -13.85 -4.61
CA ALA A 162 -9.93 -12.86 -5.54
C ALA A 162 -9.82 -13.29 -7.02
N ASN A 163 -9.01 -14.30 -7.32
CA ASN A 163 -8.61 -14.66 -8.69
C ASN A 163 -9.48 -15.75 -9.32
N ASN A 164 -10.50 -16.25 -8.60
CA ASN A 164 -11.39 -17.29 -9.12
C ASN A 164 -12.50 -16.68 -10.01
N LYS A 165 -12.84 -17.34 -11.13
CA LYS A 165 -13.90 -16.88 -12.05
C LYS A 165 -15.27 -16.72 -11.37
N ASN A 166 -15.53 -17.48 -10.32
CA ASN A 166 -16.81 -17.49 -9.60
C ASN A 166 -16.78 -16.70 -8.28
N THR A 167 -15.71 -15.94 -8.01
CA THR A 167 -15.52 -15.25 -6.71
C THR A 167 -16.73 -14.39 -6.33
N VAL A 168 -17.34 -13.68 -7.27
CA VAL A 168 -18.51 -12.83 -6.96
C VAL A 168 -19.69 -13.66 -6.44
N ILE A 169 -19.97 -14.81 -7.06
CA ILE A 169 -21.05 -15.71 -6.64
C ILE A 169 -20.72 -16.31 -5.26
N GLU A 170 -19.48 -16.71 -5.04
CA GLU A 170 -19.00 -17.22 -3.76
C GLU A 170 -19.17 -16.18 -2.63
N LEU A 171 -18.79 -14.92 -2.89
CA LEU A 171 -18.94 -13.82 -1.94
C LEU A 171 -20.42 -13.54 -1.61
N MET A 172 -21.30 -13.55 -2.61
CA MET A 172 -22.74 -13.41 -2.38
C MET A 172 -23.28 -14.53 -1.48
N GLN A 173 -22.85 -15.78 -1.70
CA GLN A 173 -23.26 -16.91 -0.87
C GLN A 173 -22.70 -16.83 0.56
N ILE A 174 -21.46 -16.36 0.72
CA ILE A 174 -20.82 -16.18 2.03
C ILE A 174 -21.54 -15.10 2.85
N ILE A 175 -21.86 -13.96 2.23
CA ILE A 175 -22.71 -12.92 2.86
C ILE A 175 -24.06 -13.50 3.26
N LYS A 176 -24.74 -14.22 2.35
CA LYS A 176 -26.04 -14.83 2.62
C LYS A 176 -25.99 -15.83 3.79
N ASN A 177 -24.87 -16.50 3.98
CA ASN A 177 -24.64 -17.43 5.09
C ASN A 177 -24.26 -16.72 6.41
N GLY A 178 -24.32 -15.39 6.47
CA GLY A 178 -24.10 -14.62 7.70
C GLY A 178 -22.69 -14.09 7.91
N TYR A 179 -21.75 -14.37 6.99
CA TYR A 179 -20.37 -13.87 7.11
C TYR A 179 -20.30 -12.41 6.69
N SER A 180 -19.62 -11.60 7.49
CA SER A 180 -19.11 -10.31 7.05
C SER A 180 -17.88 -10.49 6.18
N LEU A 181 -17.60 -9.50 5.32
CA LEU A 181 -16.41 -9.49 4.48
C LEU A 181 -15.39 -8.48 5.00
N LEU A 182 -14.11 -8.80 4.91
CA LEU A 182 -13.01 -7.85 5.07
C LEU A 182 -12.17 -7.84 3.78
N THR A 183 -11.87 -6.66 3.26
CA THR A 183 -10.98 -6.52 2.10
C THR A 183 -10.18 -5.22 2.15
N TYR A 184 -9.08 -5.19 1.42
CA TYR A 184 -8.17 -4.05 1.31
C TYR A 184 -8.21 -3.51 -0.11
N ILE A 185 -8.78 -2.31 -0.30
CA ILE A 185 -9.05 -1.78 -1.64
C ILE A 185 -7.86 -1.06 -2.27
N ASP A 186 -6.85 -0.73 -1.46
CA ASP A 186 -5.65 -0.02 -1.87
C ASP A 186 -4.59 -0.93 -2.51
N TRP A 187 -4.84 -2.23 -2.59
CA TRP A 187 -3.94 -3.20 -3.21
C TRP A 187 -4.60 -3.86 -4.44
N ASN A 188 -4.33 -3.31 -5.61
CA ASN A 188 -4.91 -3.78 -6.87
C ASN A 188 -3.89 -4.60 -7.69
N SER A 189 -3.56 -5.82 -7.26
CA SER A 189 -2.62 -6.71 -7.99
C SER A 189 -3.28 -7.66 -8.99
N GLY A 190 -4.62 -7.69 -9.07
CA GLY A 190 -5.32 -8.67 -9.89
C GLY A 190 -5.03 -8.54 -11.40
N TYR A 191 -4.82 -9.69 -12.02
CA TYR A 191 -4.50 -9.94 -13.43
C TYR A 191 -5.63 -9.47 -14.37
N ASN A 192 -5.44 -8.30 -15.00
CA ASN A 192 -5.80 -7.95 -16.38
C ASN A 192 -5.78 -6.41 -16.50
N ASN A 193 -4.94 -5.91 -17.40
CA ASN A 193 -4.98 -4.52 -17.89
C ASN A 193 -6.25 -4.23 -18.72
N ASP A 194 -7.26 -5.10 -18.67
CA ASP A 194 -8.58 -4.79 -19.21
C ASP A 194 -9.19 -3.70 -18.33
N LYS A 195 -9.13 -2.47 -18.84
CA LYS A 195 -9.84 -1.30 -18.30
C LYS A 195 -11.36 -1.51 -18.22
N GLY A 196 -11.89 -2.60 -18.78
CA GLY A 196 -13.29 -2.99 -18.70
C GLY A 196 -13.71 -3.27 -17.27
N GLY A 197 -14.28 -2.26 -16.61
CA GLY A 197 -14.83 -2.38 -15.26
C GLY A 197 -14.12 -1.54 -14.20
N ASN A 198 -13.03 -0.84 -14.53
CA ASN A 198 -12.46 0.17 -13.65
C ASN A 198 -13.22 1.49 -13.76
N ILE A 199 -13.13 2.29 -12.70
CA ILE A 199 -13.56 3.68 -12.65
C ILE A 199 -12.37 4.56 -12.28
N GLU A 200 -12.39 5.81 -12.75
CA GLU A 200 -11.44 6.81 -12.31
C GLU A 200 -11.98 7.52 -11.07
N VAL A 201 -11.17 7.58 -10.01
CA VAL A 201 -11.46 8.36 -8.80
C VAL A 201 -10.38 9.40 -8.59
N ASP A 202 -10.74 10.53 -8.03
CA ASP A 202 -9.79 11.56 -7.62
C ASP A 202 -9.07 11.10 -6.35
N PHE A 203 -7.74 11.29 -6.30
CA PHE A 203 -6.90 10.96 -5.16
C PHE A 203 -5.67 11.87 -5.15
N PHE A 204 -5.63 12.79 -4.18
CA PHE A 204 -4.67 13.89 -4.14
C PHE A 204 -4.59 14.64 -5.49
N ASN A 205 -3.37 14.90 -5.97
CA ASN A 205 -3.09 15.62 -7.22
C ASN A 205 -3.15 14.72 -8.46
N SER A 206 -3.92 13.64 -8.43
CA SER A 206 -4.01 12.68 -9.54
C SER A 206 -5.36 11.97 -9.57
N LYS A 207 -5.57 11.22 -10.67
CA LYS A 207 -6.66 10.24 -10.79
C LYS A 207 -6.12 8.83 -10.67
N LEU A 208 -6.91 7.95 -10.06
CA LEU A 208 -6.64 6.52 -9.98
C LEU A 208 -7.68 5.73 -10.76
N SER A 209 -7.24 4.81 -11.60
CA SER A 209 -8.08 3.78 -12.21
C SER A 209 -8.19 2.58 -11.26
N VAL A 210 -9.36 2.40 -10.63
CA VAL A 210 -9.60 1.43 -9.56
C VAL A 210 -10.79 0.52 -9.84
N LYS A 211 -10.82 -0.65 -9.21
CA LYS A 211 -11.92 -1.61 -9.34
C LYS A 211 -13.12 -1.19 -8.50
N GLN A 212 -14.32 -1.38 -9.05
CA GLN A 212 -15.60 -1.07 -8.40
C GLN A 212 -16.39 -2.32 -7.95
N SER A 213 -15.77 -3.50 -8.00
CA SER A 213 -16.45 -4.80 -7.77
C SER A 213 -17.08 -4.91 -6.37
N ILE A 214 -16.43 -4.34 -5.35
CA ILE A 214 -16.95 -4.34 -3.98
C ILE A 214 -18.19 -3.46 -3.85
N SER A 215 -18.21 -2.30 -4.50
CA SER A 215 -19.38 -1.42 -4.52
C SER A 215 -20.55 -2.08 -5.26
N TYR A 216 -20.28 -2.80 -6.35
CA TYR A 216 -21.29 -3.63 -7.01
C TYR A 216 -21.83 -4.74 -6.09
N LEU A 217 -20.95 -5.44 -5.39
CA LEU A 217 -21.35 -6.49 -4.45
C LEU A 217 -22.24 -5.93 -3.33
N SER A 218 -21.87 -4.79 -2.76
CA SER A 218 -22.68 -4.07 -1.77
C SER A 218 -24.07 -3.75 -2.32
N TYR A 219 -24.16 -3.18 -3.53
CA TYR A 219 -25.43 -2.83 -4.16
C TYR A 219 -26.38 -4.01 -4.34
N TYR A 220 -25.87 -5.12 -4.90
CA TYR A 220 -26.69 -6.30 -5.20
C TYR A 220 -27.08 -7.12 -3.97
N THR A 221 -26.21 -7.16 -2.96
CA THR A 221 -26.50 -7.89 -1.71
C THR A 221 -27.22 -7.03 -0.68
N LYS A 222 -27.37 -5.73 -0.93
CA LYS A 222 -27.87 -4.73 0.03
C LYS A 222 -27.06 -4.72 1.33
N THR A 223 -25.79 -5.09 1.24
CA THR A 223 -24.86 -5.16 2.37
C THR A 223 -24.14 -3.82 2.51
N PRO A 224 -24.14 -3.19 3.70
CA PRO A 224 -23.46 -1.92 3.91
C PRO A 224 -21.94 -2.07 3.76
N ILE A 225 -21.29 -1.04 3.23
CA ILE A 225 -19.83 -0.89 3.29
C ILE A 225 -19.48 -0.08 4.53
N ILE A 226 -18.58 -0.58 5.38
CA ILE A 226 -18.09 0.11 6.57
C ILE A 226 -16.60 0.38 6.36
N PRO A 227 -16.18 1.64 6.13
CA PRO A 227 -14.77 1.97 6.02
C PRO A 227 -14.10 1.99 7.40
N CYS A 228 -12.94 1.33 7.50
CA CYS A 228 -12.17 1.12 8.71
C CYS A 228 -10.71 1.46 8.42
N ILE A 229 -10.20 2.56 8.97
CA ILE A 229 -8.82 3.00 8.70
C ILE A 229 -8.03 3.02 10.01
N SER A 230 -6.89 2.34 10.03
CA SER A 230 -5.99 2.31 11.17
C SER A 230 -4.76 3.19 10.95
N TYR A 231 -4.25 3.76 12.01
CA TYR A 231 -2.94 4.41 12.08
C TYR A 231 -2.37 4.19 13.48
N TYR A 232 -1.06 4.25 13.61
CA TYR A 232 -0.37 4.32 14.89
C TYR A 232 -0.25 5.77 15.33
N ASP A 233 -0.40 6.04 16.63
CA ASP A 233 0.04 7.31 17.19
C ASP A 233 1.57 7.35 17.40
N GLU A 234 2.08 8.43 18.00
CA GLU A 234 3.51 8.62 18.28
C GLU A 234 4.10 7.52 19.17
N GLU A 235 3.27 6.86 19.98
CA GLU A 235 3.67 5.77 20.88
C GLU A 235 3.48 4.39 20.26
N PHE A 236 3.13 4.32 18.97
CA PHE A 236 2.77 3.09 18.30
C PHE A 236 1.58 2.37 18.94
N GLU A 237 0.69 3.11 19.61
CA GLU A 237 -0.63 2.59 19.97
C GLU A 237 -1.52 2.62 18.72
N PRO A 238 -2.21 1.52 18.37
CA PRO A 238 -3.16 1.52 17.27
C PRO A 238 -4.36 2.42 17.57
N LYS A 239 -4.68 3.28 16.62
CA LYS A 239 -5.94 4.01 16.52
C LYS A 239 -6.74 3.49 15.34
N TRP A 240 -8.05 3.64 15.44
CA TRP A 240 -8.99 3.23 14.40
C TRP A 240 -10.05 4.28 14.18
N ASN A 241 -10.30 4.60 12.91
CA ASN A 241 -11.40 5.43 12.48
C ASN A 241 -12.41 4.55 11.73
N MET A 242 -13.46 4.15 12.43
CA MET A 242 -14.64 3.50 11.85
C MET A 242 -15.58 4.58 11.32
N LEU A 243 -15.77 4.63 10.00
CA LEU A 243 -16.54 5.68 9.35
C LEU A 243 -18.00 5.29 9.19
N LYS A 244 -18.84 6.24 8.77
CA LYS A 244 -20.27 6.01 8.58
C LYS A 244 -20.48 4.93 7.50
N PRO A 245 -21.41 3.98 7.72
CA PRO A 245 -21.74 3.00 6.70
C PRO A 245 -22.20 3.66 5.40
N ILE A 246 -21.65 3.21 4.28
CA ILE A 246 -22.11 3.54 2.94
C ILE A 246 -23.19 2.53 2.59
N LEU A 247 -24.43 3.01 2.48
CA LEU A 247 -25.60 2.19 2.23
C LEU A 247 -25.97 2.24 0.75
N PRO A 248 -26.30 1.09 0.13
CA PRO A 248 -26.85 1.10 -1.21
C PRO A 248 -28.28 1.66 -1.20
N ASP A 249 -28.48 2.79 -1.86
CA ASP A 249 -29.80 3.38 -2.09
C ASP A 249 -30.52 2.67 -3.25
N ASN A 250 -31.85 2.58 -3.16
CA ASN A 250 -32.71 2.05 -4.21
C ASN A 250 -33.04 3.09 -5.29
N HIS A 251 -32.77 4.38 -5.05
CA HIS A 251 -33.03 5.44 -6.03
C HIS A 251 -31.82 5.73 -6.95
N THR A 252 -30.62 5.25 -6.60
CA THR A 252 -29.40 5.44 -7.36
C THR A 252 -29.09 4.23 -8.24
N GLY A 253 -28.70 4.44 -9.51
CA GLY A 253 -28.28 3.35 -10.38
C GLY A 253 -26.98 2.70 -9.89
N VAL A 254 -26.79 1.40 -10.14
CA VAL A 254 -25.60 0.64 -9.65
C VAL A 254 -24.26 1.29 -10.02
N LYS A 255 -24.14 1.83 -11.24
CA LYS A 255 -22.91 2.50 -11.72
C LYS A 255 -22.62 3.79 -10.94
N GLU A 256 -23.66 4.56 -10.67
CA GLU A 256 -23.55 5.82 -9.94
C GLU A 256 -23.23 5.57 -8.46
N TYR A 257 -23.94 4.61 -7.83
CA TYR A 257 -23.60 4.16 -6.49
C TYR A 257 -22.16 3.67 -6.40
N ALA A 258 -21.73 2.85 -7.37
CA ALA A 258 -20.39 2.30 -7.39
C ALA A 258 -19.31 3.38 -7.50
N PHE A 259 -19.54 4.41 -8.31
CA PHE A 259 -18.66 5.57 -8.39
C PHE A 259 -18.62 6.34 -7.06
N ILE A 260 -19.77 6.76 -6.54
CA ILE A 260 -19.87 7.56 -5.30
C ILE A 260 -19.24 6.82 -4.12
N ALA A 261 -19.58 5.55 -3.93
CA ALA A 261 -19.05 4.74 -2.83
C ALA A 261 -17.53 4.59 -2.93
N THR A 262 -17.01 4.31 -4.13
CA THR A 262 -15.55 4.13 -4.32
C THR A 262 -14.80 5.45 -4.16
N GLN A 263 -15.32 6.56 -4.70
CA GLN A 263 -14.73 7.88 -4.50
C GLN A 263 -14.67 8.22 -3.01
N LEU A 264 -15.76 7.99 -2.27
CA LEU A 264 -15.81 8.25 -0.83
C LEU A 264 -14.79 7.43 -0.06
N LEU A 265 -14.60 6.16 -0.41
CA LEU A 265 -13.56 5.30 0.18
C LEU A 265 -12.14 5.85 -0.06
N TYR A 266 -11.84 6.36 -1.24
CA TYR A 266 -10.52 6.95 -1.52
C TYR A 266 -10.35 8.34 -0.88
N SER A 267 -11.39 9.15 -0.80
CA SER A 267 -11.36 10.43 -0.06
C SER A 267 -11.11 10.21 1.43
N HIS A 268 -11.74 9.21 2.04
CA HIS A 268 -11.46 8.86 3.44
C HIS A 268 -10.02 8.38 3.67
N LEU A 269 -9.46 7.63 2.72
CA LEU A 269 -8.06 7.24 2.76
C LEU A 269 -7.14 8.47 2.66
N GLU A 270 -7.46 9.39 1.75
CA GLU A 270 -6.73 10.65 1.56
C GLU A 270 -6.67 11.47 2.86
N ASP A 271 -7.82 11.64 3.53
CA ASP A 271 -7.91 12.37 4.80
C ASP A 271 -6.95 11.80 5.85
N ILE A 272 -6.87 10.48 5.99
CA ILE A 272 -5.99 9.83 6.97
C ILE A 272 -4.51 9.93 6.55
N ILE A 273 -4.21 9.76 5.27
CA ILE A 273 -2.85 9.82 4.75
C ILE A 273 -2.26 11.21 4.90
N ARG A 274 -3.04 12.29 4.78
CA ARG A 274 -2.54 13.66 4.94
C ARG A 274 -1.79 13.85 6.26
N ASP A 275 -2.32 13.26 7.34
CA ASP A 275 -1.71 13.36 8.68
C ASP A 275 -0.78 12.16 9.00
N ASN A 276 -0.89 11.05 8.26
CA ASN A 276 -0.21 9.78 8.57
C ASN A 276 0.50 9.15 7.35
N PHE A 277 1.02 9.96 6.43
CA PHE A 277 1.54 9.49 5.14
C PHE A 277 2.64 8.44 5.30
N SER A 278 3.45 8.51 6.35
CA SER A 278 4.53 7.57 6.62
C SER A 278 4.06 6.17 7.04
N GLN A 279 2.75 5.94 7.07
CA GLN A 279 2.13 4.68 7.53
C GLN A 279 1.40 3.91 6.44
N TRP A 280 1.17 4.51 5.26
CA TRP A 280 0.42 3.85 4.19
C TRP A 280 1.34 3.04 3.26
N ARG A 281 1.16 1.72 3.23
CA ARG A 281 1.96 0.84 2.36
C ARG A 281 1.57 0.94 0.88
N GLY A 282 0.47 1.62 0.56
CA GLY A 282 0.05 1.94 -0.81
C GLY A 282 1.14 2.60 -1.66
N TRP A 283 2.02 3.38 -1.03
CA TRP A 283 3.11 4.05 -1.71
C TRP A 283 4.01 3.11 -2.51
N PHE A 284 4.09 1.83 -2.19
CA PHE A 284 4.94 0.90 -2.95
C PHE A 284 4.38 0.54 -4.33
N HIS A 285 3.09 0.72 -4.58
CA HIS A 285 2.42 0.18 -5.77
C HIS A 285 1.34 1.08 -6.37
N ILE A 286 1.01 2.21 -5.75
CA ILE A 286 -0.06 3.10 -6.21
C ILE A 286 0.14 3.58 -7.66
N HIS A 287 1.38 3.68 -8.14
CA HIS A 287 1.71 3.96 -9.54
C HIS A 287 1.02 3.05 -10.56
N LYS A 288 0.63 1.83 -10.18
CA LYS A 288 -0.09 0.90 -11.06
C LYS A 288 -1.52 1.35 -11.34
N SER A 289 -2.07 2.20 -10.47
CA SER A 289 -3.43 2.75 -10.58
C SER A 289 -3.44 4.19 -11.04
N ILE A 290 -2.33 4.93 -10.95
CA ILE A 290 -2.24 6.32 -11.42
C ILE A 290 -2.59 6.38 -12.92
N VAL A 291 -3.52 7.25 -13.26
CA VAL A 291 -3.83 7.61 -14.65
C VAL A 291 -2.78 8.61 -15.11
N PHE A 292 -1.85 8.15 -15.96
CA PHE A 292 -0.87 9.02 -16.60
C PHE A 292 -1.49 9.67 -17.83
N GLY A 293 -1.40 11.00 -17.91
CA GLY A 293 -1.73 11.73 -19.15
C GLY A 293 -0.73 11.44 -20.25
N GLU A 294 -1.10 11.71 -21.50
CA GLU A 294 -0.17 11.65 -22.63
C GLU A 294 0.95 12.68 -22.44
N SER A 295 2.21 12.23 -22.43
CA SER A 295 3.35 13.14 -22.35
C SER A 295 3.52 13.85 -23.70
N LEU A 296 3.06 15.10 -23.80
CA LEU A 296 3.25 15.98 -24.96
C LEU A 296 4.68 16.55 -25.05
N GLU A 297 5.72 15.76 -24.79
CA GLU A 297 7.10 16.26 -24.83
C GLU A 297 7.79 15.94 -26.16
N ASN A 298 7.45 16.73 -27.20
CA ASN A 298 8.35 17.00 -28.32
C ASN A 298 9.29 18.16 -27.94
N LYS A 299 10.14 17.98 -26.93
CA LYS A 299 11.18 18.96 -26.61
C LYS A 299 12.45 18.62 -27.39
N GLN A 300 12.99 19.61 -28.08
CA GLN A 300 14.31 19.53 -28.68
C GLN A 300 15.34 19.67 -27.56
N TYR A 301 16.09 18.59 -27.30
CA TYR A 301 17.11 18.57 -26.25
C TYR A 301 18.42 19.16 -26.78
N ASP A 302 19.00 20.14 -26.07
CA ASP A 302 20.34 20.66 -26.34
C ASP A 302 21.40 19.66 -25.85
N PHE A 303 21.59 18.58 -26.60
CA PHE A 303 22.60 17.58 -26.31
C PHE A 303 23.96 17.99 -26.90
N ASP A 304 24.96 18.12 -26.03
CA ASP A 304 26.36 18.31 -26.40
C ASP A 304 27.14 17.00 -26.23
N ILE A 305 27.68 16.49 -27.33
CA ILE A 305 28.49 15.26 -27.35
C ILE A 305 29.78 15.37 -26.51
N ASN A 306 30.28 16.58 -26.31
CA ASN A 306 31.47 16.86 -25.48
C ASN A 306 31.10 17.38 -24.09
N GLY A 307 29.80 17.48 -23.79
CA GLY A 307 29.31 17.94 -22.50
C GLY A 307 29.62 16.97 -21.37
N ASN A 308 29.71 17.52 -20.16
CA ASN A 308 29.73 16.75 -18.93
C ASN A 308 28.31 16.67 -18.36
N TYR A 309 27.93 15.49 -17.90
CA TYR A 309 26.59 15.22 -17.38
C TYR A 309 26.67 14.61 -15.99
N ASN A 310 25.74 15.05 -15.13
CA ASN A 310 25.49 14.49 -13.82
C ASN A 310 24.15 13.74 -13.81
N LEU A 311 23.96 12.86 -12.84
CA LEU A 311 22.62 12.33 -12.54
C LEU A 311 21.70 13.48 -12.12
N ALA A 312 20.47 13.45 -12.59
CA ALA A 312 19.44 14.34 -12.05
C ALA A 312 19.09 13.94 -10.61
N GLU A 313 18.68 14.91 -9.80
CA GLU A 313 18.39 14.73 -8.36
C GLU A 313 17.23 13.74 -8.10
N ASP A 314 16.27 13.70 -9.02
CA ASP A 314 15.08 12.85 -8.98
C ASP A 314 15.33 11.44 -9.55
N VAL A 315 16.59 11.09 -9.83
CA VAL A 315 16.96 9.80 -10.42
C VAL A 315 17.53 8.87 -9.37
N GLY A 316 17.22 7.58 -9.51
CA GLY A 316 17.72 6.52 -8.64
C GLY A 316 18.12 5.29 -9.43
N THR A 317 19.11 4.56 -8.91
CA THR A 317 19.50 3.24 -9.44
C THR A 317 19.08 2.14 -8.48
N PHE A 318 18.84 0.94 -9.01
CA PHE A 318 18.57 -0.26 -8.21
C PHE A 318 18.81 -1.54 -9.00
N THR A 319 18.83 -2.67 -8.30
CA THR A 319 19.01 -4.01 -8.86
C THR A 319 17.76 -4.87 -8.68
N ILE A 320 17.42 -5.70 -9.67
CA ILE A 320 16.40 -6.77 -9.57
C ILE A 320 17.00 -8.06 -10.13
N ILE A 321 17.16 -9.09 -9.27
CA ILE A 321 17.63 -10.43 -9.68
C ILE A 321 18.91 -10.34 -10.55
N GLY A 322 19.89 -9.56 -10.09
CA GLY A 322 21.17 -9.35 -10.79
C GLY A 322 21.13 -8.38 -11.98
N GLU A 323 19.96 -7.88 -12.37
CA GLU A 323 19.84 -6.87 -13.43
C GLU A 323 19.81 -5.45 -12.87
N HIS A 324 20.46 -4.52 -13.56
CA HIS A 324 20.63 -3.13 -13.12
C HIS A 324 19.66 -2.18 -13.81
N PHE A 325 19.13 -1.22 -13.06
CA PHE A 325 18.15 -0.26 -13.56
C PHE A 325 18.45 1.17 -13.09
N ILE A 326 18.01 2.13 -13.90
CA ILE A 326 17.91 3.55 -13.58
C ILE A 326 16.47 4.01 -13.75
N PHE A 327 16.01 4.87 -12.85
CA PHE A 327 14.63 5.29 -12.77
C PHE A 327 14.53 6.77 -12.44
N ASN A 328 13.79 7.51 -13.26
CA ASN A 328 13.43 8.90 -12.98
C ASN A 328 12.11 8.93 -12.21
N LYS A 329 12.13 9.48 -10.99
CA LYS A 329 10.98 9.50 -10.07
C LYS A 329 9.86 10.44 -10.54
N THR A 330 10.17 11.46 -11.33
CA THR A 330 9.18 12.42 -11.85
C THR A 330 8.43 11.86 -13.05
N SER A 331 9.16 11.31 -14.02
CA SER A 331 8.62 10.83 -15.29
C SER A 331 8.21 9.36 -15.26
N TYR A 332 8.54 8.62 -14.20
CA TYR A 332 8.38 7.16 -14.10
C TYR A 332 9.07 6.37 -15.22
N LYS A 333 10.03 6.99 -15.92
CA LYS A 333 10.81 6.30 -16.95
C LYS A 333 11.77 5.35 -16.25
N LEU A 334 11.79 4.11 -16.72
CA LEU A 334 12.65 3.04 -16.23
C LEU A 334 13.49 2.53 -17.39
N MET A 335 14.81 2.46 -17.20
CA MET A 335 15.73 1.90 -18.18
C MET A 335 16.62 0.85 -17.53
N LYS A 336 16.86 -0.24 -18.27
CA LYS A 336 17.86 -1.24 -17.89
C LYS A 336 19.24 -0.71 -18.25
N LEU A 337 20.21 -0.91 -17.37
CA LEU A 337 21.61 -0.53 -17.56
C LEU A 337 22.50 -1.77 -17.70
N PRO A 338 23.49 -1.77 -18.61
CA PRO A 338 24.59 -2.71 -18.56
C PRO A 338 25.48 -2.50 -17.32
N ASP A 339 26.13 -3.55 -16.82
CA ASP A 339 26.95 -3.52 -15.60
C ASP A 339 28.03 -2.42 -15.59
N PRO A 340 28.81 -2.20 -16.67
CA PRO A 340 29.84 -1.16 -16.67
C PRO A 340 29.26 0.25 -16.47
N LEU A 341 28.09 0.49 -17.08
CA LEU A 341 27.39 1.77 -16.99
C LEU A 341 26.80 1.99 -15.59
N PHE A 342 26.18 0.95 -15.02
CA PHE A 342 25.66 1.02 -13.66
C PHE A 342 26.75 1.28 -12.62
N ASN A 343 27.90 0.63 -12.75
CA ASN A 343 29.04 0.84 -11.85
C ASN A 343 29.55 2.28 -11.92
N SER A 344 29.75 2.81 -13.13
CA SER A 344 30.19 4.20 -13.35
C SER A 344 29.21 5.22 -12.75
N ILE A 345 27.91 4.98 -12.92
CA ILE A 345 26.84 5.81 -12.36
C ILE A 345 26.82 5.73 -10.83
N SER A 346 27.00 4.53 -10.27
CA SER A 346 26.93 4.29 -8.82
C SER A 346 28.14 4.84 -8.06
N THR A 347 29.30 4.98 -8.72
CA THR A 347 30.49 5.65 -8.16
C THR A 347 30.46 7.17 -8.32
N MET A 348 29.37 7.73 -8.87
CA MET A 348 29.21 9.17 -9.16
C MET A 348 30.33 9.73 -10.03
N GLU A 349 30.87 8.92 -10.95
CA GLU A 349 31.80 9.42 -11.95
C GLU A 349 31.09 10.37 -12.93
N LEU A 350 31.76 11.46 -13.29
CA LEU A 350 31.29 12.38 -14.33
C LEU A 350 31.08 11.61 -15.64
N LEU A 351 29.87 11.63 -16.17
CA LEU A 351 29.54 10.86 -17.38
C LEU A 351 29.84 11.72 -18.61
N ASN A 352 30.76 11.23 -19.44
CA ASN A 352 31.11 11.84 -20.72
C ASN A 352 31.49 10.74 -21.74
N LYS A 353 31.70 11.15 -23.01
CA LYS A 353 31.98 10.22 -24.11
C LYS A 353 33.25 9.35 -23.95
N GLN A 354 34.14 9.71 -23.04
CA GLN A 354 35.35 8.94 -22.74
C GLN A 354 35.05 7.79 -21.78
N VAL A 355 33.96 7.89 -21.02
CA VAL A 355 33.51 6.88 -20.04
C VAL A 355 32.45 5.98 -20.65
N ILE A 356 31.51 6.53 -21.43
CA ILE A 356 30.33 5.83 -21.98
C ILE A 356 30.07 6.27 -23.42
N GLU A 357 29.53 5.39 -24.27
CA GLU A 357 29.13 5.74 -25.64
C GLU A 357 28.17 6.94 -25.68
N ALA A 358 28.44 7.91 -26.57
CA ALA A 358 27.65 9.14 -26.69
C ALA A 358 26.16 8.90 -26.98
N SER A 359 25.83 7.82 -27.70
CA SER A 359 24.46 7.39 -27.98
C SER A 359 23.67 7.08 -26.69
N ILE A 360 24.33 6.44 -25.72
CA ILE A 360 23.75 6.08 -24.42
C ILE A 360 23.56 7.33 -23.56
N ILE A 361 24.57 8.23 -23.52
CA ILE A 361 24.47 9.50 -22.77
C ILE A 361 23.30 10.33 -23.32
N LYS A 362 23.18 10.42 -24.65
CA LYS A 362 22.06 11.08 -25.31
C LYS A 362 20.72 10.47 -24.89
N GLN A 363 20.58 9.15 -24.93
CA GLN A 363 19.35 8.46 -24.53
C GLN A 363 18.98 8.72 -23.06
N LEU A 364 19.97 8.69 -22.16
CA LEU A 364 19.78 8.99 -20.74
C LEU A 364 19.37 10.45 -20.51
N TYR A 365 20.00 11.40 -21.22
CA TYR A 365 19.67 12.82 -21.17
C TYR A 365 18.26 13.12 -21.71
N GLU A 366 17.90 12.58 -22.88
CA GLU A 366 16.55 12.68 -23.47
C GLU A 366 15.47 12.00 -22.59
N SER A 367 15.88 11.04 -21.77
CA SER A 367 15.02 10.39 -20.77
C SER A 367 15.00 11.11 -19.42
N LYS A 368 15.65 12.27 -19.30
CA LYS A 368 15.80 13.06 -18.06
C LYS A 368 16.46 12.30 -16.91
N MET A 369 17.29 11.30 -17.24
CA MET A 369 18.12 10.61 -16.26
C MET A 369 19.35 11.44 -15.89
N LEU A 370 19.78 12.30 -16.81
CA LEU A 370 20.95 13.17 -16.66
C LEU A 370 20.58 14.64 -16.79
N CYS A 371 21.38 15.49 -16.16
CA CYS A 371 21.40 16.94 -16.35
C CYS A 371 22.79 17.39 -16.82
N LYS A 372 22.83 18.44 -17.65
CA LYS A 372 24.10 19.04 -18.11
C LYS A 372 24.74 19.80 -16.96
N THR A 373 26.02 19.58 -16.71
CA THR A 373 26.79 20.35 -15.73
C THR A 373 27.06 21.75 -16.32
N ILE A 374 26.67 22.80 -15.60
CA ILE A 374 26.92 24.20 -15.99
C ILE A 374 28.38 24.55 -15.72
#